data_AF-A0A955QM03-F1
#
_entry.id   AF-A0A955QM03-F1
#
_cell.length_a   1.000
_cell.length_b   1.000
_cell.length_c   1.000
_cell.angle_alpha   90.00
_cell.angle_beta   90.00
_cell.angle_gamma   90.00
#
_symmetry.space_group_name_H-M   'P 1'
#
loop_
_entity.id
_entity.type
_entity.pdbx_description
1 polymer ?
#
loop_
_entity_poly.entity_id
_entity_poly.type
_entity_poly.pdbx_seq_one_letter_code
_entity_poly.pdbx_strand_id
1 'polypeptide(L)'
;MQAQYLGHVVFYVKDLETSLSFYRDVVGFQEIGRIFDGKAAALTSGRTHHELLLIEVGDAPGPPPGRRRGLYHIGIKIGDSLDA
;
A
#
# COMPACT_ATOMS: atom_id res chain seq x y z
N MET A 1 -17.98 21.22 0.60
CA MET A 1 -17.17 20.07 0.11
C MET A 1 -16.85 19.19 1.29
N GLN A 2 -17.13 17.90 1.21
CA GLN A 2 -16.97 16.97 2.34
C GLN A 2 -16.33 15.66 1.86
N ALA A 3 -15.27 15.25 2.55
CA ALA A 3 -14.64 13.96 2.31
C ALA A 3 -15.63 12.83 2.62
N GLN A 4 -15.67 11.81 1.75
CA GLN A 4 -16.57 10.65 1.90
C GLN A 4 -15.84 9.48 2.57
N TYR A 5 -14.63 9.18 2.10
CA TYR A 5 -13.75 8.12 2.60
C TYR A 5 -12.31 8.40 2.19
N LEU A 6 -11.36 7.70 2.80
CA LEU A 6 -9.97 7.71 2.35
C LEU A 6 -9.86 6.97 1.00
N GLY A 7 -9.39 7.66 -0.04
CA GLY A 7 -9.30 7.12 -1.39
C GLY A 7 -8.23 6.02 -1.52
N HIS A 8 -6.97 6.37 -1.26
CA HIS A 8 -5.84 5.45 -1.30
C HIS A 8 -4.70 5.94 -0.41
N VAL A 9 -3.73 5.06 -0.17
CA VAL A 9 -2.44 5.35 0.46
C VAL A 9 -1.32 4.99 -0.50
N VAL A 10 -0.21 5.73 -0.46
CA VAL A 10 0.96 5.49 -1.30
C VAL A 10 2.16 5.20 -0.41
N PHE A 11 2.87 4.12 -0.69
CA PHE A 11 4.13 3.78 -0.02
C PHE A 11 5.30 3.81 -0.99
N TYR A 12 6.35 4.49 -0.56
CA TYR A 12 7.68 4.23 -1.08
C TYR A 12 8.21 2.93 -0.50
N VAL A 13 8.66 2.03 -1.36
CA VAL A 13 9.21 0.74 -1.01
C VAL A 13 10.61 0.60 -1.58
N LYS A 14 11.46 -0.19 -0.91
CA LYS A 14 12.82 -0.44 -1.39
C LYS A 14 12.83 -1.32 -2.64
N ASP A 15 12.02 -2.38 -2.64
CA ASP A 15 11.90 -3.36 -3.70
C ASP A 15 10.40 -3.66 -3.93
N LEU A 16 9.94 -3.47 -5.17
CA LEU A 16 8.53 -3.58 -5.51
C LEU A 16 8.05 -5.03 -5.44
N GLU A 17 8.82 -5.97 -5.97
CA GLU A 17 8.42 -7.38 -6.04
C GLU A 17 8.31 -8.02 -4.66
N THR A 18 9.24 -7.72 -3.75
CA THR A 18 9.16 -8.14 -2.34
C THR A 18 7.89 -7.58 -1.69
N SER A 19 7.58 -6.30 -1.94
CA SER A 19 6.38 -5.67 -1.38
C SER A 19 5.11 -6.25 -1.99
N LEU A 20 5.10 -6.53 -3.30
CA LEU A 20 3.99 -7.18 -3.99
C LEU A 20 3.77 -8.60 -3.45
N SER A 21 4.81 -9.39 -3.22
CA SER A 21 4.65 -10.72 -2.63
C SER A 21 3.92 -10.70 -1.29
N PHE A 22 4.15 -9.67 -0.48
CA PHE A 22 3.41 -9.49 0.77
C PHE A 22 1.98 -8.99 0.53
N TYR A 23 1.80 -7.84 -0.12
CA TYR A 23 0.48 -7.21 -0.21
C TYR A 23 -0.48 -7.96 -1.14
N ARG A 24 0.01 -8.58 -2.20
CA ARG A 24 -0.78 -9.39 -3.13
C ARG A 24 -0.99 -10.80 -2.60
N ASP A 25 0.10 -11.53 -2.32
CA ASP A 25 0.02 -12.98 -2.10
C ASP A 25 -0.31 -13.34 -0.64
N VAL A 26 0.06 -12.50 0.34
CA VAL A 26 -0.22 -12.75 1.76
C VAL A 26 -1.46 -11.98 2.23
N VAL A 27 -1.52 -10.67 1.95
CA VAL A 27 -2.65 -9.83 2.41
C VAL A 27 -3.88 -9.99 1.51
N GLY A 28 -3.70 -10.38 0.24
CA GLY A 28 -4.80 -10.70 -0.67
C GLY A 28 -5.30 -9.53 -1.54
N PHE A 29 -4.53 -8.44 -1.67
CA PHE A 29 -4.86 -7.40 -2.65
C PHE A 29 -4.67 -7.93 -4.09
N GLN A 30 -5.43 -7.37 -5.03
CA GLN A 30 -5.28 -7.64 -6.46
C GLN A 30 -4.44 -6.54 -7.11
N GLU A 31 -3.43 -6.90 -7.88
CA GLU A 31 -2.68 -5.95 -8.71
C GLU A 31 -3.52 -5.57 -9.94
N ILE A 32 -3.81 -4.28 -10.14
CA ILE A 32 -4.64 -3.82 -11.27
C ILE A 32 -3.85 -3.08 -12.36
N GLY A 33 -2.57 -2.80 -12.12
CA GLY A 33 -1.73 -2.19 -13.12
C GLY A 33 -0.41 -1.69 -12.57
N ARG A 34 0.53 -1.48 -13.49
CA ARG A 34 1.84 -0.89 -13.21
C ARG A 34 2.00 0.45 -13.91
N ILE A 35 2.72 1.35 -13.26
CA ILE A 35 3.06 2.68 -13.77
C ILE A 35 4.56 2.96 -13.55
N PHE A 36 5.05 4.10 -14.05
CA PHE A 36 6.46 4.51 -13.97
C PHE A 36 7.42 3.44 -14.51
N ASP A 37 7.15 2.94 -15.72
CA ASP A 37 7.94 1.89 -16.38
C ASP A 37 8.13 0.64 -15.50
N GLY A 38 7.08 0.27 -14.77
CA GLY A 38 7.07 -0.91 -13.91
C GLY A 38 7.59 -0.67 -12.50
N LYS A 39 8.03 0.55 -12.15
CA LYS A 39 8.52 0.89 -10.80
C LYS A 39 7.42 1.16 -9.79
N ALA A 40 6.16 1.13 -10.20
CA ALA A 40 5.05 1.24 -9.26
C ALA A 40 3.91 0.32 -9.65
N ALA A 41 3.17 -0.15 -8.65
CA ALA A 41 2.02 -1.04 -8.82
C ALA A 41 0.84 -0.55 -7.99
N ALA A 42 -0.34 -0.48 -8.61
CA ALA A 42 -1.59 -0.16 -7.96
C ALA A 42 -2.32 -1.45 -7.57
N LEU A 43 -2.81 -1.48 -6.34
CA LEU A 43 -3.45 -2.63 -5.71
C LEU A 43 -4.87 -2.27 -5.22
N THR A 44 -5.79 -3.21 -5.38
CA THR A 44 -7.19 -3.06 -4.97
C THR A 44 -7.69 -4.19 -4.07
N SER A 45 -8.56 -3.88 -3.12
CA SER A 45 -9.38 -4.87 -2.40
C SER A 45 -10.75 -5.11 -3.06
N GLY A 46 -11.05 -4.37 -4.13
CA GLY A 46 -12.32 -4.38 -4.85
C GLY A 46 -13.30 -3.28 -4.43
N ARG A 47 -13.00 -2.48 -3.40
CA ARG A 47 -13.89 -1.40 -2.93
C ARG A 47 -13.78 -0.13 -3.76
N THR A 48 -12.60 0.17 -4.29
CA THR A 48 -12.34 1.32 -5.18
C THR A 48 -11.45 0.90 -6.35
N HIS A 49 -11.16 1.81 -7.30
CA HIS A 49 -10.22 1.52 -8.38
C HIS A 49 -8.85 1.06 -7.84
N HIS A 50 -8.31 1.72 -6.83
CA HIS A 50 -7.17 1.24 -6.03
C HIS A 50 -7.22 1.85 -4.63
N GLU A 51 -6.70 1.13 -3.63
CA GLU A 51 -6.52 1.62 -2.27
C GLU A 51 -5.06 1.73 -1.86
N LEU A 52 -4.16 1.00 -2.53
CA LEU A 52 -2.73 0.99 -2.23
C LEU A 52 -1.92 1.18 -3.51
N LEU A 53 -0.98 2.13 -3.48
CA LEU A 53 0.03 2.29 -4.52
C LEU A 53 1.41 2.06 -3.90
N LEU A 54 2.19 1.16 -4.48
CA LEU A 54 3.58 0.91 -4.11
C LEU A 54 4.48 1.55 -5.16
N ILE A 55 5.49 2.31 -4.75
CA ILE A 55 6.46 2.95 -5.63
C ILE A 55 7.87 2.59 -5.17
N GLU A 56 8.63 1.94 -6.04
CA GLU A 56 10.02 1.58 -5.77
C GLU A 56 10.94 2.79 -5.79
N VAL A 57 11.71 2.96 -4.72
CA VAL A 57 12.71 4.03 -4.57
C VAL A 57 14.11 3.50 -4.24
N GLY A 58 14.30 2.18 -4.23
CA GLY A 58 15.59 1.56 -3.95
C GLY A 58 16.13 1.91 -2.58
N ASP A 59 17.38 2.36 -2.53
CA ASP A 59 18.12 2.70 -1.30
C ASP A 59 17.89 4.14 -0.81
N ALA A 60 16.76 4.76 -1.17
CA ALA A 60 16.40 6.07 -0.62
C ALA A 60 16.39 6.06 0.92
N PRO A 61 16.81 7.14 1.60
CA PRO A 61 16.80 7.20 3.06
C PRO A 61 15.42 6.88 3.64
N GLY A 62 15.39 5.95 4.60
CA GLY A 62 14.18 5.62 5.34
C GLY A 62 13.70 6.76 6.25
N PRO A 63 12.47 6.67 6.80
CA PRO A 63 11.98 7.66 7.74
C PRO A 63 12.85 7.67 9.01
N PRO A 64 13.06 8.85 9.65
CA PRO A 64 13.79 8.93 10.91
C PRO A 64 13.21 8.00 12.00
N PRO A 65 14.04 7.44 12.89
CA PRO A 65 13.58 6.60 13.99
C PRO A 65 12.83 7.43 15.06
N GLY A 66 12.15 6.75 16.01
CA GLY A 66 11.48 7.40 17.16
C GLY A 66 10.04 7.84 16.89
N ARG A 67 9.42 8.72 17.69
CA ARG A 67 8.07 9.29 17.39
C ARG A 67 8.23 10.60 16.61
N ARG A 68 7.57 10.73 15.46
CA ARG A 68 7.80 11.80 14.49
C ARG A 68 6.51 12.17 13.76
N ARG A 69 6.46 13.39 13.22
CA ARG A 69 5.37 13.82 12.33
C ARG A 69 5.43 13.02 11.03
N GLY A 70 4.26 12.66 10.50
CA GLY A 70 4.13 11.84 9.29
C GLY A 70 3.10 10.74 9.49
N LEU A 71 3.11 9.76 8.58
CA LEU A 71 2.27 8.57 8.70
C LEU A 71 2.77 7.67 9.84
N TYR A 72 1.94 7.46 10.85
CA TYR A 72 2.27 6.57 11.98
C TYR A 72 1.87 5.11 11.70
N HIS A 73 0.60 4.88 11.34
CA HIS A 73 0.11 3.57 10.89
C HIS A 73 -1.11 3.73 9.98
N ILE A 74 -1.43 2.66 9.26
CA ILE A 74 -2.74 2.42 8.67
C ILE A 74 -3.25 1.07 9.15
N GLY A 75 -4.56 0.87 9.12
CA GLY A 75 -5.18 -0.43 9.32
C GLY A 75 -5.75 -0.93 8.00
N ILE A 76 -5.47 -2.19 7.68
CA ILE A 76 -6.13 -2.92 6.59
C ILE A 76 -7.12 -3.87 7.26
N LYS A 77 -8.42 -3.73 6.94
CA LYS A 77 -9.45 -4.63 7.44
C LYS A 77 -9.41 -5.92 6.61
N ILE A 78 -9.10 -7.04 7.25
CA ILE A 78 -9.04 -8.37 6.60
C ILE A 78 -10.40 -9.08 6.67
N GLY A 79 -11.05 -9.04 7.83
CA GLY A 79 -12.35 -9.67 8.05
C GLY A 79 -13.08 -9.03 9.23
N ASP A 80 -14.21 -9.63 9.60
CA ASP A 80 -15.03 -9.22 10.74
C ASP A 80 -14.84 -10.12 11.98
N SER A 81 -14.13 -11.24 11.82
CA SER A 81 -13.77 -12.19 12.88
C SER A 81 -12.35 -12.75 12.66
N LEU A 82 -11.85 -13.52 13.63
CA LEU A 82 -10.54 -14.17 13.57
C LEU A 82 -10.56 -15.54 12.88
N ASP A 83 -11.75 -16.13 12.70
CA ASP A 83 -11.93 -17.50 12.21
C ASP A 83 -12.00 -17.60 10.68
N ALA A 84 -11.26 -16.71 9.98
CA ALA A 84 -11.23 -16.67 8.52
C ALA A 84 -10.67 -17.97 7.91
#